data_AF-A0A945M7L5-F1
#
_entry.id   AF-A0A945M7L5-F1
#
_cell.length_a   1.000
_cell.length_b   1.000
_cell.length_c   1.000
_cell.angle_alpha   90.00
_cell.angle_beta   90.00
_cell.angle_gamma   90.00
#
_symmetry.space_group_name_H-M   'P 1'
#
loop_
_entity.id
_entity.type
_entity.pdbx_description
1 polymer ?
#
loop_
_entity_poly.entity_id
_entity_poly.type
_entity_poly.pdbx_seq_one_letter_code
_entity_poly.pdbx_strand_id
1 'polypeptide(L)'
;LERGLWHHRRGEQAEGEPPVLPGRQPVFWTEHGRMHVFYNRNPPAWLEPEGITVTAEETEAQDLLDAVLERPEIQLRMYLEPGDLQLINNYTVLHSRKEYRDAPGRKRHLLRVWIRSKAPRRAGPNIIDLYAPWESRHAVPQPNETEARP
;
A
#
# COMPACT_ATOMS: atom_id res chain seq x y z
N LEU A 1 -6.92 7.61 14.39
CA LEU A 1 -6.38 6.85 13.23
C LEU A 1 -6.87 5.39 13.14
N GLU A 2 -7.32 4.78 14.24
CA GLU A 2 -7.94 3.43 14.23
C GLU A 2 -9.34 3.41 13.58
N ARG A 3 -10.10 4.52 13.66
CA ARG A 3 -11.38 4.75 12.92
C ARG A 3 -11.23 4.56 11.40
N GLY A 4 -10.00 4.61 10.90
CA GLY A 4 -9.67 4.51 9.49
C GLY A 4 -10.00 5.75 8.68
N LEU A 5 -9.53 5.73 7.43
CA LEU A 5 -9.68 6.78 6.44
C LEU A 5 -10.28 6.20 5.15
N TRP A 6 -10.93 7.03 4.35
CA TRP A 6 -11.34 6.64 3.00
C TRP A 6 -10.12 6.48 2.11
N HIS A 7 -10.14 5.46 1.26
CA HIS A 7 -8.99 5.13 0.41
C HIS A 7 -9.42 4.94 -1.05
N HIS A 8 -8.93 5.84 -1.91
CA HIS A 8 -9.17 5.77 -3.35
C HIS A 8 -8.14 4.85 -4.02
N ARG A 9 -8.61 3.94 -4.88
CA ARG A 9 -7.83 2.88 -5.55
C ARG A 9 -7.11 3.33 -6.81
N ARG A 10 -7.38 4.54 -7.31
CA ARG A 10 -6.61 5.26 -8.37
C ARG A 10 -6.51 4.49 -9.70
N GLY A 11 -7.52 3.70 -10.03
CA GLY A 11 -7.50 2.85 -11.22
C GLY A 11 -6.69 1.55 -11.04
N GLU A 12 -6.25 1.23 -9.81
CA GLU A 12 -5.62 -0.06 -9.48
C GLU A 12 -6.67 -1.15 -9.15
N GLN A 13 -7.96 -0.81 -9.17
CA GLN A 13 -9.06 -1.78 -9.04
C GLN A 13 -9.35 -2.51 -10.35
N ALA A 14 -10.06 -3.64 -10.27
CA ALA A 14 -10.55 -4.37 -11.44
C ALA A 14 -11.66 -3.59 -12.18
N GLU A 15 -11.89 -3.96 -13.44
CA GLU A 15 -13.02 -3.45 -14.22
C GLU A 15 -14.34 -3.74 -13.49
N GLY A 16 -15.20 -2.72 -13.37
CA GLY A 16 -16.49 -2.82 -12.68
C GLY A 16 -16.43 -2.70 -11.16
N GLU A 17 -15.25 -2.67 -10.53
CA GLU A 17 -15.15 -2.45 -9.09
C GLU A 17 -15.17 -0.95 -8.72
N PRO A 18 -15.69 -0.59 -7.52
CA PRO A 18 -15.72 0.81 -7.10
C PRO A 18 -14.35 1.49 -7.07
N PRO A 19 -14.24 2.80 -7.30
CA PRO A 19 -12.96 3.50 -7.23
C PRO A 19 -12.45 3.68 -5.79
N VAL A 20 -13.30 3.53 -4.78
CA VAL A 20 -12.97 3.65 -3.35
C VAL A 20 -13.17 2.31 -2.65
N LEU A 21 -12.42 2.06 -1.58
CA LEU A 21 -12.65 0.89 -0.73
C LEU A 21 -14.08 0.89 -0.14
N PRO A 22 -14.71 -0.29 0.04
CA PRO A 22 -16.09 -0.41 0.53
C PRO A 22 -16.28 0.09 1.97
N GLY A 23 -15.19 0.37 2.69
CA GLY A 23 -15.22 0.91 4.04
C GLY A 23 -13.95 1.68 4.34
N ARG A 24 -13.95 2.31 5.51
CA ARG A 24 -12.82 3.08 6.03
C ARG A 24 -11.70 2.12 6.42
N GLN A 25 -10.49 2.41 5.96
CA GLN A 25 -9.33 1.58 6.21
C GLN A 25 -8.56 2.12 7.43
N PRO A 26 -8.46 1.37 8.55
CA PRO A 26 -7.65 1.74 9.70
C PRO A 26 -6.20 2.01 9.29
N VAL A 27 -5.66 3.14 9.76
CA VAL A 27 -4.25 3.45 9.54
C VAL A 27 -3.37 2.62 10.47
N PHE A 28 -3.80 2.49 11.72
CA PHE A 28 -3.21 1.61 12.70
C PHE A 28 -4.27 0.65 13.22
N TRP A 29 -3.87 -0.59 13.47
CA TRP A 29 -4.67 -1.55 14.24
C TRP A 29 -3.72 -2.55 14.92
N THR A 30 -4.17 -3.11 16.03
CA THR A 30 -3.42 -4.13 16.76
C THR A 30 -4.21 -5.42 16.79
N GLU A 31 -3.56 -6.51 16.39
CA GLU A 31 -4.16 -7.84 16.39
C GLU A 31 -3.18 -8.85 17.00
N HIS A 32 -3.63 -9.64 17.98
CA HIS A 32 -2.79 -10.57 18.73
C HIS A 32 -1.49 -9.94 19.29
N GLY A 33 -1.59 -8.70 19.80
CA GLY A 33 -0.45 -7.95 20.36
C GLY A 33 0.56 -7.43 19.33
N ARG A 34 0.23 -7.46 18.04
CA ARG A 34 1.07 -6.92 16.97
C ARG A 34 0.39 -5.73 16.32
N MET A 35 1.08 -4.59 16.33
CA MET A 35 0.63 -3.39 15.63
C MET A 35 0.91 -3.52 14.13
N HIS A 36 -0.03 -3.03 13.35
CA HIS A 36 0.05 -2.93 11.91
C HIS A 36 -0.17 -1.50 11.47
N VAL A 37 0.40 -1.17 10.32
CA VAL A 37 0.23 0.12 9.67
C VAL A 37 -0.18 -0.06 8.21
N PHE A 38 -1.16 0.74 7.80
CA PHE A 38 -1.51 0.96 6.40
C PHE A 38 -1.69 2.46 6.20
N TYR A 39 -0.79 3.08 5.45
CA TYR A 39 -0.90 4.50 5.20
C TYR A 39 -0.42 4.85 3.80
N ASN A 40 -1.31 5.45 3.04
CA ASN A 40 -1.05 6.08 1.75
C ASN A 40 -1.99 7.28 1.69
N ARG A 41 -1.41 8.48 1.74
CA ARG A 41 -2.17 9.72 1.80
C ARG A 41 -2.91 9.94 0.48
N ASN A 42 -4.23 9.84 0.52
CA ASN A 42 -5.07 10.26 -0.59
C ASN A 42 -5.42 11.75 -0.42
N PRO A 43 -5.09 12.62 -1.39
CA PRO A 43 -5.58 13.98 -1.37
C PRO A 43 -7.12 14.00 -1.46
N PRO A 44 -7.80 14.96 -0.80
CA PRO A 44 -9.26 15.10 -0.85
C PRO A 44 -9.82 15.14 -2.28
N ALA A 45 -9.09 15.77 -3.21
CA ALA A 45 -9.45 15.86 -4.63
C ALA A 45 -9.64 14.50 -5.34
N TRP A 46 -9.13 13.40 -4.78
CA TRP A 46 -9.38 12.05 -5.32
C TRP A 46 -10.67 11.42 -4.77
N LEU A 47 -11.18 11.90 -3.65
CA LEU A 47 -12.37 11.37 -2.97
C LEU A 47 -13.62 12.23 -3.24
N GLU A 48 -13.44 13.53 -3.49
CA GLU A 48 -14.50 14.46 -3.83
C GLU A 48 -15.35 14.04 -5.04
N PRO A 49 -14.77 13.59 -6.18
CA PRO A 49 -15.56 13.12 -7.32
C PRO A 49 -16.44 11.91 -7.00
N GLU A 50 -16.06 11.15 -5.96
CA GLU A 50 -16.77 9.96 -5.48
C GLU A 50 -17.83 10.30 -4.42
N GLY A 51 -18.09 11.58 -4.18
CA GLY A 51 -19.05 12.06 -3.19
C GLY A 51 -18.57 11.94 -1.74
N ILE A 52 -17.28 11.70 -1.53
CA ILE A 52 -16.70 11.51 -0.20
C ILE A 52 -16.00 12.79 0.24
N THR A 53 -16.52 13.41 1.30
CA THR A 53 -15.88 14.57 1.92
C THR A 53 -14.85 14.12 2.95
N VAL A 54 -13.61 14.60 2.80
CA VAL A 54 -12.59 14.50 3.85
C VAL A 54 -12.78 15.66 4.83
N THR A 55 -13.03 15.33 6.09
CA THR A 55 -13.25 16.30 7.17
C THR A 55 -11.96 17.02 7.56
N ALA A 56 -12.11 18.18 8.21
CA ALA A 56 -10.98 18.91 8.77
C ALA A 56 -10.20 18.06 9.80
N GLU A 57 -10.91 17.31 10.66
CA GLU A 57 -10.29 16.40 11.64
C GLU A 57 -9.47 15.30 10.96
N GLU A 58 -9.96 14.71 9.86
CA GLU A 58 -9.21 13.70 9.10
C GLU A 58 -7.99 14.29 8.40
N THR A 59 -8.08 15.53 7.96
CA THR A 59 -6.95 16.24 7.34
C THR A 59 -5.89 16.53 8.38
N GLU A 60 -6.27 17.07 9.53
CA GLU A 60 -5.37 17.33 10.66
C GLU A 60 -4.68 16.05 11.16
N ALA A 61 -5.42 14.93 11.25
CA ALA A 61 -4.85 13.65 11.63
C ALA A 61 -3.80 13.13 10.63
N GLN A 62 -4.02 13.34 9.32
CA GLN A 62 -3.04 12.98 8.28
C GLN A 62 -1.84 13.92 8.30
N ASP A 63 -2.06 15.23 8.51
CA ASP A 63 -0.99 16.23 8.62
C ASP A 63 -0.07 15.94 9.81
N LEU A 64 -0.66 15.60 10.97
CA LEU A 64 0.10 15.20 12.14
C LEU A 64 0.91 13.93 11.88
N LEU A 65 0.31 12.93 11.23
CA LEU A 65 1.02 11.70 10.89
C LEU A 65 2.17 11.97 9.93
N ASP A 66 1.97 12.76 8.88
CA ASP A 66 3.02 13.15 7.94
C ASP A 66 4.15 13.88 8.65
N ALA A 67 3.83 14.85 9.52
CA ALA A 67 4.82 15.57 10.32
C ALA A 67 5.62 14.65 11.25
N VAL A 68 4.99 13.61 11.80
CA VAL A 68 5.70 12.56 12.56
C VAL A 68 6.59 11.74 11.64
N LEU A 69 6.08 11.27 10.50
CA LEU A 69 6.81 10.47 9.52
C LEU A 69 8.01 11.21 8.92
N GLU A 70 8.01 12.54 8.92
CA GLU A 70 9.12 13.38 8.48
C GLU A 70 10.28 13.48 9.48
N ARG A 71 10.07 13.09 10.73
CA ARG A 71 11.08 13.17 11.80
C ARG A 71 12.32 12.30 11.49
N PRO A 72 13.54 12.87 11.48
CA PRO A 72 14.76 12.14 11.16
C PRO A 72 15.00 10.91 12.05
N GLU A 73 14.61 10.96 13.32
CA GLU A 73 14.84 9.90 14.30
C GLU A 73 14.03 8.61 14.07
N ILE A 74 12.98 8.66 13.25
CA ILE A 74 12.20 7.47 12.86
C ILE A 74 12.41 7.06 11.40
N GLN A 75 13.26 7.80 10.67
CA GLN A 75 13.56 7.51 9.27
C GLN A 75 14.89 6.77 9.13
N LEU A 76 14.85 5.59 8.52
CA LEU A 76 16.04 4.99 7.93
C LEU A 76 16.22 5.50 6.50
N ARG A 77 17.25 6.31 6.27
CA ARG A 77 17.61 6.79 4.93
C ARG A 77 18.68 5.87 4.33
N MET A 78 18.47 5.43 3.09
CA MET A 78 19.45 4.63 2.36
C MET A 78 19.42 4.97 0.87
N TYR A 79 20.55 4.71 0.21
CA TYR A 79 20.69 4.72 -1.24
C TYR A 79 20.84 3.27 -1.71
N LEU A 80 20.15 2.92 -2.80
CA LEU A 80 20.29 1.61 -3.43
C LEU A 80 21.24 1.72 -4.62
N GLU A 81 22.26 0.89 -4.64
CA GLU A 81 23.16 0.69 -5.77
C GLU A 81 22.66 -0.44 -6.69
N PRO A 82 23.10 -0.50 -7.96
CA PRO A 82 22.77 -1.62 -8.83
C PRO A 82 23.18 -2.96 -8.21
N GLY A 83 22.21 -3.84 -8.00
CA GLY A 83 22.42 -5.15 -7.35
C GLY A 83 21.90 -5.20 -5.91
N ASP A 84 21.64 -4.05 -5.27
CA ASP A 84 21.07 -4.02 -3.92
C ASP A 84 19.62 -4.52 -3.90
N LEU A 85 19.29 -5.23 -2.82
CA LEU A 85 17.96 -5.72 -2.53
C LEU A 85 17.41 -5.09 -1.25
N GLN A 86 16.27 -4.41 -1.36
CA GLN A 86 15.53 -3.92 -0.21
C GLN A 86 14.33 -4.83 0.07
N LEU A 87 14.30 -5.44 1.27
CA LEU A 87 13.18 -6.23 1.77
C LEU A 87 12.46 -5.46 2.87
N ILE A 88 11.16 -5.24 2.70
CA ILE A 88 10.33 -4.47 3.63
C ILE A 88 9.13 -5.30 4.06
N ASN A 89 8.89 -5.36 5.38
CA ASN A 89 7.61 -5.82 5.91
C ASN A 89 6.59 -4.68 5.83
N ASN A 90 5.74 -4.74 4.81
CA ASN A 90 4.75 -3.69 4.50
C ASN A 90 3.68 -3.49 5.59
N TYR A 91 3.63 -4.35 6.61
CA TYR A 91 2.71 -4.20 7.73
C TYR A 91 3.26 -3.40 8.90
N THR A 92 4.57 -3.21 8.97
CA THR A 92 5.23 -2.59 10.13
C THR A 92 6.11 -1.42 9.74
N VAL A 93 6.41 -1.27 8.45
CA VAL A 93 7.30 -0.24 7.93
C VAL A 93 6.61 0.48 6.78
N LEU A 94 6.40 1.78 6.96
CA LEU A 94 6.09 2.71 5.88
C LEU A 94 7.38 3.04 5.14
N HIS A 95 7.28 3.18 3.82
CA HIS A 95 8.41 3.45 2.97
C HIS A 95 8.04 4.47 1.90
N SER A 96 9.01 5.29 1.52
CA SER A 96 8.84 6.32 0.50
C SER A 96 10.12 6.45 -0.31
N ARG A 97 10.10 7.35 -1.30
CA ARG A 97 11.27 7.77 -2.04
C ARG A 97 11.30 9.28 -2.05
N LYS A 98 12.49 9.88 -2.03
CA LYS A 98 12.61 11.29 -2.36
C LYS A 98 12.33 11.52 -3.85
N GLU A 99 11.90 12.74 -4.18
CA GLU A 99 11.82 13.20 -5.55
C GLU A 99 13.19 13.11 -6.23
N TYR A 100 13.20 12.70 -7.50
CA TYR A 100 14.39 12.63 -8.32
C TYR A 100 14.03 12.98 -9.77
N ARG A 101 15.03 13.37 -10.55
CA ARG A 101 14.91 13.61 -11.99
C ARG A 101 15.82 12.65 -12.73
N ASP A 102 15.27 11.98 -13.75
CA ASP A 102 16.08 11.18 -14.67
C ASP A 102 17.01 12.10 -15.47
N ALA A 103 18.20 11.61 -15.80
CA ALA A 103 19.11 12.29 -16.72
C ALA A 103 19.04 11.62 -18.12
N PRO A 104 19.39 12.33 -19.21
CA PRO A 104 19.47 11.72 -20.53
C PRO A 104 20.32 10.44 -20.51
N GLY A 105 19.76 9.33 -20.97
CA GLY A 105 20.42 8.02 -20.95
C GLY A 105 20.58 7.36 -19.57
N ARG A 106 20.14 7.99 -18.47
CA ARG A 106 20.20 7.44 -17.12
C ARG A 106 18.84 7.53 -16.44
N LYS A 107 18.06 6.46 -16.62
CA LYS A 107 16.77 6.26 -15.94
C LYS A 107 16.91 5.30 -14.77
N ARG A 108 16.17 5.54 -13.70
CA ARG A 108 16.11 4.59 -12.59
C ARG A 108 15.33 3.34 -12.98
N HIS A 109 15.98 2.19 -12.95
CA HIS A 109 15.35 0.88 -13.15
C HIS A 109 15.35 0.09 -11.84
N LEU A 110 14.16 -0.15 -11.27
CA LEU A 110 13.97 -0.93 -10.05
C LEU A 110 12.86 -1.95 -10.28
N LEU A 111 13.13 -3.21 -9.96
CA LEU A 111 12.13 -4.26 -9.95
C LEU A 111 11.51 -4.36 -8.55
N ARG A 112 10.18 -4.46 -8.49
CA ARG A 112 9.44 -4.60 -7.23
C ARG A 112 8.61 -5.87 -7.27
N VAL A 113 8.75 -6.71 -6.25
CA VAL A 113 8.02 -7.96 -6.08
C VAL A 113 7.26 -7.93 -4.76
N TRP A 114 6.02 -8.40 -4.79
CA TRP A 114 5.21 -8.61 -3.59
C TRP A 114 5.28 -10.08 -3.19
N ILE A 115 5.63 -10.34 -1.93
CA ILE A 115 5.82 -11.70 -1.42
C ILE A 115 4.85 -11.93 -0.26
N ARG A 116 4.11 -13.03 -0.30
CA ARG A 116 3.22 -13.48 0.77
C ARG A 116 3.73 -14.79 1.35
N SER A 117 3.82 -14.87 2.68
CA SER A 117 4.09 -16.14 3.37
C SER A 117 2.89 -17.08 3.23
N LYS A 118 3.14 -18.38 3.01
CA LYS A 118 2.08 -19.42 3.05
C LYS A 118 1.55 -19.66 4.47
N ALA A 119 2.35 -19.34 5.48
CA ALA A 119 1.98 -19.39 6.89
C ALA A 119 2.26 -18.01 7.51
N PRO A 120 1.45 -16.99 7.20
CA PRO A 120 1.65 -15.67 7.80
C PRO A 120 1.41 -15.80 9.31
N ARG A 121 2.32 -15.26 10.12
CA ARG A 121 2.09 -15.10 11.58
C ARG A 121 0.93 -14.14 11.90
N ARG A 122 0.38 -13.51 10.86
CA ARG A 122 -0.73 -12.57 10.88
C ARG A 122 -1.99 -13.28 10.40
N ALA A 123 -3.09 -13.14 11.16
CA ALA A 123 -4.45 -13.24 10.65
C ALA A 123 -4.94 -11.82 10.29
N GLY A 124 -5.85 -11.68 9.33
CA GLY A 124 -6.46 -10.39 8.96
C GLY A 124 -6.23 -9.95 7.51
N PRO A 125 -7.04 -8.99 7.00
CA PRO A 125 -7.07 -8.61 5.59
C PRO A 125 -5.74 -8.00 5.15
N ASN A 126 -5.08 -8.62 4.19
CA ASN A 126 -3.83 -8.13 3.62
C ASN A 126 -4.07 -6.98 2.64
N ILE A 127 -3.01 -6.22 2.35
CA ILE A 127 -3.11 -5.10 1.40
C ILE A 127 -3.51 -5.58 0.00
N ILE A 128 -3.13 -6.78 -0.42
CA ILE A 128 -3.67 -7.37 -1.66
C ILE A 128 -5.18 -7.61 -1.51
N ASP A 129 -5.71 -8.01 -0.36
CA ASP A 129 -7.15 -8.15 -0.15
C ASP A 129 -7.90 -6.80 -0.25
N LEU A 130 -7.22 -5.68 0.06
CA LEU A 130 -7.78 -4.33 -0.07
C LEU A 130 -7.82 -3.84 -1.52
N TYR A 131 -6.82 -4.16 -2.35
CA TYR A 131 -6.73 -3.67 -3.72
C TYR A 131 -7.13 -4.68 -4.80
N ALA A 132 -7.06 -5.98 -4.50
CA ALA A 132 -7.31 -7.03 -5.47
C ALA A 132 -8.81 -7.37 -5.56
N PRO A 133 -9.29 -7.71 -6.77
CA PRO A 133 -10.68 -8.08 -6.97
C PRO A 133 -11.11 -9.25 -6.10
N TRP A 134 -12.41 -9.34 -5.78
CA TRP A 134 -12.97 -10.49 -5.04
C TRP A 134 -12.53 -11.84 -5.63
N GLU A 135 -12.52 -11.94 -6.96
CA GLU A 135 -12.09 -13.14 -7.69
C GLU A 135 -10.60 -13.45 -7.47
N SER A 136 -9.75 -12.43 -7.36
CA SER A 136 -8.33 -12.59 -7.04
C SER A 136 -8.10 -13.02 -5.59
N ARG A 137 -9.02 -12.73 -4.67
CA ARG A 137 -8.96 -13.20 -3.26
C ARG A 137 -9.10 -14.71 -3.15
N HIS A 138 -9.75 -15.34 -4.14
CA HIS A 138 -10.10 -16.77 -4.14
C HIS A 138 -9.64 -17.53 -5.38
N ALA A 139 -8.90 -16.91 -6.29
CA ALA A 139 -8.33 -17.58 -7.44
C ALA A 139 -7.33 -18.65 -6.95
N VAL A 140 -7.72 -19.92 -7.09
CA VAL A 140 -6.77 -21.03 -7.11
C VAL A 140 -5.80 -20.73 -8.25
N PRO A 141 -4.47 -20.77 -8.04
CA PRO A 141 -3.53 -20.65 -9.14
C PRO A 141 -3.91 -21.69 -10.19
N GLN A 142 -4.33 -21.24 -11.37
CA GLN A 142 -4.52 -22.14 -12.48
C GLN A 142 -3.13 -22.74 -12.77
N PRO A 143 -3.01 -24.07 -12.86
CA PRO A 143 -1.75 -24.68 -13.24
C PRO A 143 -1.28 -24.01 -14.53
N ASN A 144 -0.02 -23.55 -14.55
CA ASN A 144 0.55 -22.92 -15.73
C ASN A 144 0.30 -23.84 -16.94
N GLU A 145 -0.35 -23.35 -18.00
CA GLU A 145 -0.54 -24.06 -19.27
C GLU A 145 0.77 -24.21 -20.06
N THR A 146 1.88 -24.49 -19.37
CA THR A 146 3.20 -24.76 -19.96
C THR A 146 3.67 -26.19 -19.72
N GLU A 147 2.81 -27.06 -19.20
CA GLU A 147 2.98 -28.52 -19.23
C GLU A 147 1.92 -29.18 -20.13
N ALA A 148 1.83 -28.73 -21.38
CA ALA A 148 1.12 -29.48 -22.42
C ALA A 148 1.59 -29.05 -23.82
N ARG A 149 2.85 -29.34 -24.16
CA ARG A 149 3.20 -29.66 -25.55
C ARG A 149 4.15 -30.87 -25.54
N PRO A 150 3.85 -31.92 -26.31
CA PRO A 150 4.64 -33.15 -26.37
C PRO A 150 6.03 -32.92 -26.94
#